data_AF-A0A8K1CEL5-F1
#
_entry.id   AF-A0A8K1CEL5-F1
#
_cell.length_a   1.000
_cell.length_b   1.000
_cell.length_c   1.000
_cell.angle_alpha   90.00
_cell.angle_beta   90.00
_cell.angle_gamma   90.00
#
_symmetry.space_group_name_H-M   'P 1'
#
loop_
_entity.id
_entity.type
_entity.pdbx_description
1 polymer ?
#
loop_
_entity_poly.entity_id
_entity_poly.type
_entity_poly.pdbx_seq_one_letter_code
_entity_poly.pdbx_strand_id
1 'polypeptide(L)'
;MLLNHLLFWMMLSEAAVCLLLSLPVGQGASQAVIRFLSARLGGPNSTASSIGKVLLTLVALFFLSDVNTVYKYQSSDAMWSDGLRIRLLTAQRDMYISGFCLFLFLLLRLVYHSMEKNLRLEKSLGAMKKQAEGAAAGYKQLLEESETSKAQMDKLQKLVGADDKDGVVAMKKLLDENSSLTKQVESLKKELKAAEVKVDSVKKQAEGQSAAFMKLMDEKTASDKQVDSQKTLEATIAQQKEEIKALKTERDSLKSQVQDYDFMFADAKKKAE
;
A
#
# COMPACT_ATOMS: atom_id res chain seq x y z
N MET A 1 30.26 -7.07 -23.32
CA MET A 1 29.38 -7.57 -24.40
C MET A 1 28.29 -8.52 -23.91
N LEU A 2 28.60 -9.56 -23.14
CA LEU A 2 27.58 -10.49 -22.60
C LEU A 2 26.49 -9.80 -21.76
N LEU A 3 26.87 -8.86 -20.89
CA LEU A 3 25.93 -8.11 -20.05
C LEU A 3 24.91 -7.30 -20.87
N ASN A 4 25.37 -6.64 -21.94
CA ASN A 4 24.51 -5.84 -22.81
C ASN A 4 23.55 -6.72 -23.61
N HIS A 5 23.98 -7.93 -23.99
CA HIS A 5 23.10 -8.89 -24.64
C HIS A 5 22.02 -9.41 -23.67
N LEU A 6 22.40 -9.67 -22.41
CA LEU A 6 21.46 -10.03 -21.35
C LEU A 6 20.43 -8.92 -21.07
N LEU A 7 20.88 -7.68 -20.94
CA LEU A 7 20.02 -6.51 -20.74
C LEU A 7 19.07 -6.31 -21.93
N PHE A 8 19.54 -6.52 -23.15
CA PHE A 8 18.70 -6.43 -24.35
C PHE A 8 17.57 -7.46 -24.36
N TRP A 9 17.87 -8.73 -24.04
CA TRP A 9 16.84 -9.76 -23.93
C TRP A 9 15.88 -9.52 -22.75
N MET A 10 16.39 -9.02 -21.63
CA MET A 10 15.55 -8.58 -20.50
C MET A 10 14.58 -7.48 -20.93
N MET A 11 15.07 -6.45 -21.61
CA MET A 11 14.26 -5.34 -22.15
C MET A 11 13.18 -5.84 -23.12
N LEU A 12 13.52 -6.74 -24.05
CA LEU A 12 12.55 -7.34 -24.97
C LEU A 12 11.45 -8.12 -24.22
N SER A 13 11.83 -8.86 -23.17
CA SER A 13 10.87 -9.61 -22.36
C SER A 13 9.95 -8.67 -21.56
N GLU A 14 10.49 -7.61 -20.96
CA GLU A 14 9.72 -6.61 -20.22
C GLU A 14 8.80 -5.82 -21.15
N ALA A 15 9.27 -5.48 -22.36
CA ALA A 15 8.47 -4.80 -23.37
C ALA A 15 7.31 -5.69 -23.86
N ALA A 16 7.56 -6.98 -24.09
CA ALA A 16 6.51 -7.93 -24.46
C ALA A 16 5.45 -8.07 -23.35
N VAL A 17 5.88 -8.14 -22.08
CA VAL A 17 4.97 -8.17 -20.93
C VAL A 17 4.18 -6.86 -20.81
N CYS A 18 4.83 -5.70 -20.95
CA CYS A 18 4.16 -4.39 -20.96
C CYS A 18 3.09 -4.31 -22.05
N LEU A 19 3.43 -4.75 -23.26
CA LEU A 19 2.55 -4.67 -24.41
C LEU A 19 1.33 -5.59 -24.21
N LEU A 20 1.56 -6.81 -23.72
CA LEU A 20 0.52 -7.77 -23.38
C LEU A 20 -0.39 -7.25 -22.25
N LEU A 21 0.16 -6.54 -21.27
CA LEU A 21 -0.58 -5.96 -20.15
C LEU A 21 -1.34 -4.67 -20.54
N SER A 22 -0.82 -3.90 -21.51
CA SER A 22 -1.45 -2.68 -22.03
C SER A 22 -2.58 -2.96 -23.02
N LEU A 23 -2.58 -4.15 -23.64
CA LEU A 23 -3.69 -4.58 -24.46
C LEU A 23 -4.92 -4.70 -23.56
N PRO A 24 -6.08 -4.17 -23.98
CA PRO A 24 -7.35 -4.32 -23.25
C PRO A 24 -7.87 -5.76 -23.40
N VAL A 25 -7.07 -6.75 -22.99
CA VAL A 25 -7.49 -8.14 -22.91
C VAL A 25 -8.51 -8.19 -21.78
N GLY A 26 -9.76 -8.51 -22.13
CA GLY A 26 -10.95 -8.30 -21.31
C GLY A 26 -10.79 -8.63 -19.83
N GLN A 27 -11.55 -7.92 -18.98
CA GLN A 27 -11.42 -7.87 -17.52
C GLN A 27 -11.11 -9.22 -16.83
N GLY A 28 -11.60 -10.35 -17.35
CA GLY A 28 -11.28 -11.69 -16.85
C GLY A 28 -9.82 -12.16 -17.05
N ALA A 29 -9.20 -11.86 -18.20
CA ALA A 29 -7.79 -12.24 -18.46
C ALA A 29 -6.83 -11.44 -17.57
N SER A 30 -7.10 -10.14 -17.42
CA SER A 30 -6.39 -9.26 -16.50
C SER A 30 -6.45 -9.75 -15.04
N GLN A 31 -7.63 -10.19 -14.58
CA GLN A 31 -7.79 -10.77 -13.23
C GLN A 31 -7.05 -12.10 -13.07
N ALA A 32 -7.00 -12.95 -14.11
CA ALA A 32 -6.28 -14.22 -14.09
C ALA A 32 -4.75 -14.01 -14.03
N VAL A 33 -4.23 -13.08 -14.83
CA VAL A 33 -2.81 -12.69 -14.80
C VAL A 33 -2.44 -12.16 -13.43
N ILE A 34 -3.29 -11.34 -12.78
CA ILE A 34 -3.03 -10.83 -11.42
C ILE A 34 -3.07 -11.95 -10.37
N ARG A 35 -4.00 -12.89 -10.45
CA ARG A 35 -4.02 -14.04 -9.51
C ARG A 35 -2.74 -14.85 -9.64
N PHE A 36 -2.28 -15.09 -10.86
CA PHE A 36 -1.01 -15.76 -11.11
C PHE A 36 0.19 -14.94 -10.60
N LEU A 37 0.22 -13.64 -10.88
CA LEU A 37 1.30 -12.74 -10.49
C LEU A 37 1.35 -12.56 -8.97
N SER A 38 0.22 -12.36 -8.31
CA SER A 38 0.12 -12.25 -6.84
C SER A 38 0.41 -13.57 -6.13
N ALA A 39 0.08 -14.72 -6.71
CA ALA A 39 0.48 -16.02 -6.18
C ALA A 39 2.00 -16.26 -6.28
N ARG A 40 2.67 -15.71 -7.30
CA ARG A 40 4.11 -15.88 -7.53
C ARG A 40 4.97 -14.81 -6.83
N LEU A 41 4.53 -13.56 -6.81
CA LEU A 41 5.24 -12.41 -6.23
C LEU A 41 4.81 -12.08 -4.80
N GLY A 42 3.73 -12.68 -4.29
CA GLY A 42 3.25 -12.44 -2.94
C GLY A 42 2.73 -11.01 -2.73
N GLY A 43 1.88 -10.83 -1.72
CA GLY A 43 1.18 -9.58 -1.46
C GLY A 43 2.07 -8.37 -1.15
N PRO A 44 1.48 -7.19 -0.90
CA PRO A 44 2.20 -5.92 -0.76
C PRO A 44 3.32 -5.90 0.30
N ASN A 45 3.25 -6.75 1.34
CA ASN A 45 4.27 -6.90 2.39
C ASN A 45 5.12 -8.19 2.28
N SER A 46 5.10 -8.86 1.13
CA SER A 46 5.90 -10.04 0.85
C SER A 46 7.38 -9.70 0.67
N THR A 47 8.26 -10.66 0.96
CA THR A 47 9.70 -10.62 0.66
C THR A 47 9.96 -10.23 -0.80
N ALA A 48 9.09 -10.64 -1.73
CA ALA A 48 9.25 -10.31 -3.14
C ALA A 48 8.98 -8.83 -3.49
N SER A 49 8.11 -8.12 -2.75
CA SER A 49 7.93 -6.67 -2.97
C SER A 49 9.14 -5.88 -2.47
N SER A 50 9.80 -6.39 -1.43
CA SER A 50 11.06 -5.83 -0.91
C SER A 50 12.24 -6.11 -1.85
N ILE A 51 12.34 -7.33 -2.38
CA ILE A 51 13.33 -7.69 -3.40
C ILE A 51 13.14 -6.82 -4.66
N GLY A 52 11.90 -6.62 -5.11
CA GLY A 52 11.62 -5.75 -6.26
C GLY A 52 12.04 -4.29 -6.03
N LYS A 53 11.93 -3.76 -4.80
CA LYS A 53 12.43 -2.42 -4.45
C LYS A 53 13.96 -2.37 -4.48
N VAL A 54 14.63 -3.36 -3.90
CA VAL A 54 16.10 -3.44 -3.89
C VAL A 54 16.63 -3.54 -5.33
N LEU A 55 16.01 -4.39 -6.15
CA LEU A 55 16.36 -4.55 -7.56
C LEU A 55 16.15 -3.25 -8.35
N LEU A 56 15.03 -2.55 -8.14
CA LEU A 56 14.78 -1.24 -8.73
C LEU A 56 15.86 -0.21 -8.33
N THR A 57 16.21 -0.14 -7.05
CA THR A 57 17.26 0.78 -6.58
C THR A 57 18.61 0.44 -7.22
N LEU A 58 18.94 -0.84 -7.37
CA LEU A 58 20.17 -1.30 -7.99
C LEU A 58 20.22 -0.95 -9.49
N VAL A 59 19.13 -1.17 -10.23
CA VAL A 59 19.02 -0.77 -11.66
C VAL A 59 19.08 0.75 -11.81
N ALA A 60 18.46 1.51 -10.90
CA ALA A 60 18.53 2.97 -10.90
C ALA A 60 19.95 3.50 -10.65
N LEU A 61 20.73 2.84 -9.78
CA LEU A 61 22.13 3.18 -9.57
C LEU A 61 22.98 2.90 -10.82
N PHE A 62 22.75 1.78 -11.51
CA PHE A 62 23.42 1.51 -12.78
C PHE A 62 23.08 2.55 -13.84
N PHE A 63 21.80 2.91 -13.98
CA PHE A 63 21.39 3.98 -14.89
C PHE A 63 22.08 5.31 -14.57
N LEU A 64 22.14 5.71 -13.29
CA LEU A 64 22.86 6.92 -12.88
C LEU A 64 24.37 6.84 -13.19
N SER A 65 24.98 5.67 -13.03
CA SER A 65 26.38 5.42 -13.39
C SER A 65 26.61 5.60 -14.90
N ASP A 66 25.70 5.07 -15.73
CA ASP A 66 25.78 5.20 -17.19
C ASP A 66 25.58 6.67 -17.62
N VAL A 67 24.62 7.38 -17.02
CA VAL A 67 24.38 8.82 -17.24
C VAL A 67 25.63 9.63 -16.89
N ASN A 68 26.22 9.37 -15.73
CA ASN A 68 27.42 10.10 -15.30
C ASN A 68 28.61 9.82 -16.24
N THR A 69 28.73 8.58 -16.74
CA THR A 69 29.74 8.19 -17.70
C THR A 69 29.57 8.91 -19.04
N VAL A 70 28.34 9.00 -19.56
CA VAL A 70 28.01 9.76 -20.78
C VAL A 70 28.32 11.24 -20.59
N TYR A 71 27.90 11.83 -19.47
CA TYR A 71 28.16 13.24 -19.15
C TYR A 71 29.66 13.54 -19.10
N LYS A 72 30.45 12.68 -18.44
CA LYS A 72 31.90 12.82 -18.36
C LYS A 72 32.56 12.80 -19.74
N TYR A 73 32.18 11.87 -20.61
CA TYR A 73 32.74 11.80 -21.97
C TYR A 73 32.30 12.96 -22.85
N GLN A 74 31.08 13.50 -22.65
CA GLN A 74 30.57 14.65 -23.39
C GLN A 74 31.21 15.97 -22.94
N SER A 75 31.55 16.11 -21.65
CA SER A 75 32.21 17.28 -21.07
C SER A 75 33.72 17.37 -21.35
N SER A 76 34.30 16.34 -21.95
CA SER A 76 35.74 16.27 -22.22
C SER A 76 36.04 16.82 -23.62
N ASP A 77 36.85 17.88 -23.72
CA ASP A 77 37.24 18.54 -24.99
C ASP A 77 37.97 17.61 -25.99
N ALA A 78 38.32 16.39 -25.57
CA ALA A 78 38.89 15.34 -26.40
C ALA A 78 37.86 14.60 -27.30
N MET A 79 36.63 15.13 -27.44
CA MET A 79 35.54 14.59 -28.27
C MET A 79 35.91 14.33 -29.76
N TRP A 80 37.07 14.86 -30.18
CA TRP A 80 37.59 14.78 -31.54
C TRP A 80 38.44 13.55 -31.84
N SER A 81 38.84 12.74 -30.84
CA SER A 81 39.52 11.45 -31.12
C SER A 81 38.51 10.35 -31.43
N ASP A 82 38.71 9.59 -32.51
CA ASP A 82 37.81 8.51 -32.93
C ASP A 82 37.64 7.41 -31.86
N GLY A 83 38.68 7.15 -31.07
CA GLY A 83 38.60 6.20 -29.95
C GLY A 83 37.65 6.63 -28.83
N LEU A 84 37.53 7.93 -28.57
CA LEU A 84 36.59 8.48 -27.59
C LEU A 84 35.15 8.50 -28.12
N ARG A 85 34.96 8.77 -29.41
CA ARG A 85 33.64 8.72 -30.06
C ARG A 85 33.01 7.33 -29.97
N ILE A 86 33.78 6.27 -30.22
CA ILE A 86 33.30 4.88 -30.10
C ILE A 86 32.89 4.55 -28.65
N ARG A 87 33.66 5.02 -27.66
CA ARG A 87 33.33 4.83 -26.23
C ARG A 87 32.08 5.63 -25.82
N LEU A 88 31.92 6.85 -26.33
CA LEU A 88 30.73 7.68 -26.10
C LEU A 88 29.47 7.00 -26.66
N LEU A 89 29.51 6.53 -27.91
CA LEU A 89 28.38 5.83 -28.53
C LEU A 89 28.02 4.53 -27.78
N THR A 90 29.04 3.84 -27.27
CA THR A 90 28.84 2.64 -26.44
C THR A 90 28.15 2.99 -25.12
N ALA A 91 28.62 4.02 -24.41
CA ALA A 91 28.03 4.48 -23.17
C ALA A 91 26.59 5.02 -23.36
N GLN A 92 26.34 5.73 -24.46
CA GLN A 92 25.02 6.26 -24.79
C GLN A 92 24.01 5.13 -25.06
N ARG A 93 24.42 4.07 -25.80
CA ARG A 93 23.59 2.88 -26.00
C ARG A 93 23.27 2.20 -24.67
N ASP A 94 24.27 2.02 -23.81
CA ASP A 94 24.12 1.30 -22.55
C ASP A 94 23.21 2.09 -21.59
N MET A 95 23.32 3.43 -21.55
CA MET A 95 22.40 4.34 -20.86
C MET A 95 20.96 4.24 -21.37
N TYR A 96 20.75 4.15 -22.69
CA TYR A 96 19.39 3.99 -23.23
C TYR A 96 18.79 2.65 -22.86
N ILE A 97 19.55 1.56 -22.94
CA ILE A 97 19.05 0.22 -22.56
C ILE A 97 18.70 0.21 -21.07
N SER A 98 19.60 0.67 -20.18
CA SER A 98 19.33 0.70 -18.74
C SER A 98 18.17 1.63 -18.38
N GLY A 99 18.05 2.77 -19.08
CA GLY A 99 16.93 3.71 -18.93
C GLY A 99 15.58 3.14 -19.37
N PHE A 100 15.52 2.45 -20.50
CA PHE A 100 14.30 1.79 -20.97
C PHE A 100 13.87 0.65 -20.03
N CYS A 101 14.80 -0.17 -19.55
CA CYS A 101 14.48 -1.20 -18.55
C CYS A 101 13.89 -0.58 -17.27
N LEU A 102 14.49 0.51 -16.77
CA LEU A 102 13.99 1.22 -15.59
C LEU A 102 12.57 1.76 -15.83
N PHE A 103 12.34 2.38 -16.99
CA PHE A 103 11.04 2.90 -17.38
C PHE A 103 9.98 1.79 -17.45
N LEU A 104 10.27 0.67 -18.13
CA LEU A 104 9.35 -0.46 -18.24
C LEU A 104 9.07 -1.10 -16.88
N PHE A 105 10.08 -1.22 -16.02
CA PHE A 105 9.89 -1.70 -14.65
C PHE A 105 8.98 -0.79 -13.83
N LEU A 106 9.15 0.53 -13.92
CA LEU A 106 8.27 1.49 -13.26
C LEU A 106 6.84 1.43 -13.82
N LEU A 107 6.68 1.28 -15.15
CA LEU A 107 5.38 1.06 -15.77
C LEU A 107 4.72 -0.22 -15.27
N LEU A 108 5.42 -1.35 -15.21
CA LEU A 108 4.90 -2.61 -14.67
C LEU A 108 4.43 -2.42 -13.22
N ARG A 109 5.23 -1.73 -12.41
CA ARG A 109 4.90 -1.47 -11.01
C ARG A 109 3.68 -0.55 -10.88
N LEU A 110 3.58 0.47 -11.72
CA LEU A 110 2.44 1.38 -11.79
C LEU A 110 1.16 0.61 -12.16
N VAL A 111 1.21 -0.22 -13.21
CA VAL A 111 0.06 -1.00 -13.67
C VAL A 111 -0.33 -2.02 -12.60
N TYR A 112 0.61 -2.79 -12.05
CA TYR A 112 0.33 -3.75 -10.97
C TYR A 112 -0.40 -3.09 -9.80
N HIS A 113 0.09 -1.95 -9.32
CA HIS A 113 -0.52 -1.24 -8.21
C HIS A 113 -1.89 -0.64 -8.56
N SER A 114 -2.05 -0.10 -9.77
CA SER A 114 -3.33 0.39 -10.28
C SER A 114 -4.36 -0.74 -10.33
N MET A 115 -3.96 -1.91 -10.82
CA MET A 115 -4.84 -3.06 -10.94
C MET A 115 -5.19 -3.70 -9.59
N GLU A 116 -4.25 -3.77 -8.65
CA GLU A 116 -4.52 -4.22 -7.27
C GLU A 116 -5.59 -3.33 -6.60
N LYS A 117 -5.47 -2.00 -6.77
CA LYS A 117 -6.48 -1.05 -6.30
C LYS A 117 -7.84 -1.28 -6.94
N ASN A 118 -7.89 -1.47 -8.26
CA ASN A 118 -9.13 -1.77 -8.98
C ASN A 118 -9.78 -3.07 -8.47
N LEU A 119 -9.01 -4.15 -8.28
CA LEU A 119 -9.53 -5.42 -7.77
C LEU A 119 -10.06 -5.30 -6.34
N ARG A 120 -9.38 -4.53 -5.47
CA ARG A 120 -9.85 -4.24 -4.11
C ARG A 120 -11.14 -3.41 -4.15
N LEU A 121 -11.22 -2.42 -5.04
CA LEU A 121 -12.43 -1.63 -5.25
C LEU A 121 -13.59 -2.49 -5.73
N GLU A 122 -13.36 -3.37 -6.70
CA GLU A 122 -14.37 -4.26 -7.27
C GLU A 122 -14.95 -5.21 -6.20
N LYS A 123 -14.09 -5.77 -5.34
CA LYS A 123 -14.54 -6.58 -4.18
C LYS A 123 -15.36 -5.77 -3.18
N SER A 124 -14.93 -4.55 -2.87
CA SER A 124 -15.64 -3.64 -1.97
C SER A 124 -17.02 -3.27 -2.52
N LEU A 125 -17.08 -2.94 -3.81
CA LEU A 125 -18.31 -2.61 -4.53
C LEU A 125 -19.25 -3.83 -4.57
N GLY A 126 -18.72 -5.03 -4.84
CA GLY A 126 -19.50 -6.27 -4.79
C GLY A 126 -20.11 -6.56 -3.41
N ALA A 127 -19.37 -6.29 -2.32
CA ALA A 127 -19.88 -6.43 -0.96
C ALA A 127 -20.94 -5.37 -0.64
N MET A 128 -20.70 -4.10 -1.00
CA MET A 128 -21.67 -3.02 -0.83
C MET A 128 -22.95 -3.26 -1.63
N LYS A 129 -22.83 -3.77 -2.86
CA LYS A 129 -23.99 -4.10 -3.70
C LYS A 129 -24.85 -5.19 -3.05
N LYS A 130 -24.24 -6.27 -2.57
CA LYS A 130 -24.95 -7.32 -1.81
C LYS A 130 -25.60 -6.78 -0.54
N GLN A 131 -24.94 -5.85 0.16
CA GLN A 131 -25.50 -5.21 1.35
C GLN A 131 -26.70 -4.32 1.00
N ALA A 132 -26.63 -3.55 -0.07
CA ALA A 132 -27.72 -2.72 -0.56
C ALA A 132 -28.91 -3.55 -1.05
N GLU A 133 -28.65 -4.65 -1.78
CA GLU A 133 -29.66 -5.60 -2.21
C GLU A 133 -30.34 -6.29 -1.00
N GLY A 134 -29.56 -6.69 0.00
CA GLY A 134 -30.09 -7.26 1.25
C GLY A 134 -30.94 -6.26 2.04
N ALA A 135 -30.53 -5.00 2.14
CA ALA A 135 -31.30 -3.95 2.79
C ALA A 135 -32.59 -3.63 2.01
N ALA A 136 -32.54 -3.58 0.68
CA ALA A 136 -33.70 -3.36 -0.17
C ALA A 136 -34.70 -4.52 -0.09
N ALA A 137 -34.21 -5.76 -0.04
CA ALA A 137 -35.04 -6.95 0.14
C ALA A 137 -35.70 -6.94 1.53
N GLY A 138 -34.96 -6.62 2.59
CA GLY A 138 -35.51 -6.48 3.94
C GLY A 138 -36.57 -5.37 4.03
N TYR A 139 -36.35 -4.23 3.37
CA TYR A 139 -37.34 -3.16 3.30
C TYR A 139 -38.62 -3.57 2.58
N LYS A 140 -38.52 -4.32 1.47
CA LYS A 140 -39.71 -4.88 0.79
C LYS A 140 -40.49 -5.83 1.68
N GLN A 141 -39.82 -6.74 2.39
CA GLN A 141 -40.47 -7.66 3.32
C GLN A 141 -41.21 -6.92 4.44
N LEU A 142 -40.59 -5.89 5.03
CA LEU A 142 -41.24 -5.04 6.04
C LEU A 142 -42.46 -4.30 5.50
N LEU A 143 -42.43 -3.88 4.23
CA LEU A 143 -43.53 -3.18 3.58
C LEU A 143 -44.70 -4.15 3.33
N GLU A 144 -44.42 -5.36 2.85
CA GLU A 144 -45.41 -6.44 2.69
C GLU A 144 -46.02 -6.88 4.04
N GLU A 145 -45.22 -6.97 5.10
CA GLU A 145 -45.69 -7.28 6.47
C GLU A 145 -46.59 -6.17 7.02
N SER A 146 -46.24 -4.90 6.78
CA SER A 146 -47.09 -3.76 7.13
C SER A 146 -48.42 -3.75 6.38
N GLU A 147 -48.42 -4.07 5.07
CA GLU A 147 -49.66 -4.12 4.28
C GLU A 147 -50.57 -5.28 4.68
N THR A 148 -50.00 -6.46 4.92
CA THR A 148 -50.76 -7.63 5.40
C THR A 148 -51.33 -7.40 6.80
N SER A 149 -50.56 -6.79 7.70
CA SER A 149 -51.04 -6.38 9.03
C SER A 149 -52.19 -5.36 8.94
N LYS A 150 -52.08 -4.34 8.07
CA LYS A 150 -53.18 -3.40 7.82
C LYS A 150 -54.43 -4.08 7.24
N ALA A 151 -54.27 -5.02 6.30
CA ALA A 151 -55.39 -5.76 5.72
C ALA A 151 -56.07 -6.68 6.74
N GLN A 152 -55.32 -7.26 7.68
CA GLN A 152 -55.88 -8.02 8.80
C GLN A 152 -56.67 -7.11 9.75
N MET A 153 -56.15 -5.91 10.06
CA MET A 153 -56.84 -4.91 10.89
C MET A 153 -58.13 -4.41 10.25
N ASP A 154 -58.14 -4.14 8.94
CA ASP A 154 -59.33 -3.67 8.22
C ASP A 154 -60.44 -4.75 8.12
N LYS A 155 -60.04 -6.03 7.97
CA LYS A 155 -60.98 -7.17 8.05
C LYS A 155 -61.56 -7.33 9.45
N LEU A 156 -60.73 -7.17 10.49
CA LEU A 156 -61.17 -7.20 11.87
C LEU A 156 -62.17 -6.07 12.17
N GLN A 157 -61.88 -4.85 11.72
CA GLN A 157 -62.72 -3.68 11.94
C GLN A 157 -64.09 -3.81 11.29
N LYS A 158 -64.18 -4.43 10.10
CA LYS A 158 -65.46 -4.69 9.42
C LYS A 158 -66.33 -5.74 10.14
N LEU A 159 -65.72 -6.70 10.82
CA LEU A 159 -66.43 -7.73 11.60
C LEU A 159 -66.95 -7.23 12.95
N VAL A 160 -66.45 -6.09 13.43
CA VAL A 160 -66.91 -5.45 14.69
C VAL A 160 -68.11 -4.50 14.44
N GLY A 161 -68.47 -4.24 13.18
CA GLY A 161 -69.48 -3.25 12.80
C GLY A 161 -70.93 -3.73 12.58
N ALA A 162 -71.28 -5.00 12.82
CA ALA A 162 -72.64 -5.51 12.55
C ALA A 162 -73.26 -6.28 13.74
N ASP A 163 -74.28 -5.64 14.31
CA ASP A 163 -75.43 -6.11 15.11
C ASP A 163 -75.32 -6.78 16.49
N ASP A 164 -76.28 -6.36 17.32
CA ASP A 164 -76.32 -6.23 18.78
C ASP A 164 -76.65 -7.54 19.56
N LYS A 165 -76.30 -8.70 19.02
CA LYS A 165 -76.36 -10.00 19.74
C LYS A 165 -75.07 -10.83 19.63
N ASP A 166 -74.16 -10.43 18.74
CA ASP A 166 -72.79 -10.95 18.66
C ASP A 166 -71.83 -10.25 19.64
N GLY A 167 -72.29 -9.22 20.35
CA GLY A 167 -71.49 -8.41 21.27
C GLY A 167 -70.80 -9.19 22.38
N VAL A 168 -71.37 -10.28 22.90
CA VAL A 168 -70.74 -11.11 23.95
C VAL A 168 -69.64 -12.02 23.37
N VAL A 169 -69.82 -12.53 22.15
CA VAL A 169 -68.83 -13.36 21.45
C VAL A 169 -67.71 -12.49 20.89
N ALA A 170 -68.04 -11.31 20.37
CA ALA A 170 -67.10 -10.28 19.94
C ALA A 170 -66.30 -9.73 21.12
N MET A 171 -66.92 -9.44 22.26
CA MET A 171 -66.23 -8.98 23.46
C MET A 171 -65.29 -10.05 24.03
N LYS A 172 -65.65 -11.34 23.94
CA LYS A 172 -64.77 -12.44 24.34
C LYS A 172 -63.59 -12.64 23.37
N LYS A 173 -63.82 -12.53 22.06
CA LYS A 173 -62.76 -12.51 21.04
C LYS A 173 -61.83 -11.31 21.20
N LEU A 174 -62.37 -10.12 21.41
CA LEU A 174 -61.60 -8.90 21.68
C LEU A 174 -60.82 -8.97 23.00
N LEU A 175 -61.32 -9.72 23.99
CA LEU A 175 -60.60 -10.02 25.24
C LEU A 175 -59.45 -11.02 25.00
N ASP A 176 -59.70 -12.10 24.26
CA ASP A 176 -58.68 -13.09 23.91
C ASP A 176 -57.59 -12.46 23.03
N GLU A 177 -57.98 -11.59 22.10
CA GLU A 177 -57.10 -10.85 21.19
C GLU A 177 -56.36 -9.71 21.89
N ASN A 178 -56.98 -9.00 22.84
CA ASN A 178 -56.23 -8.14 23.74
C ASN A 178 -55.24 -8.94 24.59
N SER A 179 -55.60 -10.14 25.05
CA SER A 179 -54.66 -10.97 25.82
C SER A 179 -53.49 -11.45 24.95
N SER A 180 -53.74 -11.79 23.68
CA SER A 180 -52.72 -12.23 22.75
C SER A 180 -51.83 -11.07 22.30
N LEU A 181 -52.41 -9.91 22.01
CA LEU A 181 -51.70 -8.67 21.73
C LEU A 181 -50.88 -8.22 22.95
N THR A 182 -51.41 -8.34 24.17
CA THR A 182 -50.65 -8.03 25.39
C THR A 182 -49.44 -8.95 25.54
N LYS A 183 -49.59 -10.26 25.25
CA LYS A 183 -48.47 -11.20 25.23
C LYS A 183 -47.46 -10.90 24.14
N GLN A 184 -47.90 -10.51 22.94
CA GLN A 184 -47.02 -10.10 21.84
C GLN A 184 -46.28 -8.79 22.15
N VAL A 185 -46.95 -7.83 22.78
CA VAL A 185 -46.34 -6.58 23.25
C VAL A 185 -45.30 -6.89 24.32
N GLU A 186 -45.58 -7.81 25.25
CA GLU A 186 -44.60 -8.24 26.25
C GLU A 186 -43.39 -8.96 25.64
N SER A 187 -43.60 -9.83 24.63
CA SER A 187 -42.49 -10.52 23.94
C SER A 187 -41.65 -9.52 23.13
N LEU A 188 -42.29 -8.65 22.35
CA LEU A 188 -41.62 -7.59 21.60
C LEU A 188 -40.86 -6.63 22.53
N LYS A 189 -41.40 -6.32 23.71
CA LYS A 189 -40.71 -5.48 24.70
C LYS A 189 -39.50 -6.18 25.31
N LYS A 190 -39.54 -7.51 25.47
CA LYS A 190 -38.36 -8.30 25.87
C LYS A 190 -37.30 -8.33 24.77
N GLU A 191 -37.70 -8.50 23.52
CA GLU A 191 -36.80 -8.47 22.36
C GLU A 191 -36.19 -7.09 22.14
N LEU A 192 -36.97 -6.03 22.30
CA LEU A 192 -36.51 -4.64 22.26
C LEU A 192 -35.43 -4.39 23.31
N LYS A 193 -35.66 -4.79 24.56
CA LYS A 193 -34.66 -4.69 25.63
C LYS A 193 -33.40 -5.50 25.32
N ALA A 194 -33.54 -6.70 24.76
CA ALA A 194 -32.40 -7.51 24.35
C ALA A 194 -31.62 -6.86 23.19
N ALA A 195 -32.31 -6.20 22.27
CA ALA A 195 -31.71 -5.45 21.18
C ALA A 195 -30.99 -4.18 21.68
N GLU A 196 -31.59 -3.42 22.60
CA GLU A 196 -30.98 -2.26 23.25
C GLU A 196 -29.67 -2.64 23.96
N VAL A 197 -29.67 -3.74 24.74
CA VAL A 197 -28.45 -4.25 25.39
C VAL A 197 -27.37 -4.62 24.37
N LYS A 198 -27.75 -5.22 23.23
CA LYS A 198 -26.81 -5.52 22.15
C LYS A 198 -26.25 -4.24 21.53
N VAL A 199 -27.10 -3.24 21.26
CA VAL A 199 -26.67 -1.94 20.73
C VAL A 199 -25.69 -1.25 21.69
N ASP A 200 -25.98 -1.23 22.98
CA ASP A 200 -25.08 -0.68 23.99
C ASP A 200 -23.75 -1.44 24.06
N SER A 201 -23.78 -2.78 23.95
CA SER A 201 -22.56 -3.58 23.92
C SER A 201 -21.70 -3.30 22.69
N VAL A 202 -22.33 -3.14 21.52
CA VAL A 202 -21.65 -2.80 20.26
C VAL A 202 -21.11 -1.38 20.31
N LYS A 203 -21.85 -0.45 20.89
CA LYS A 203 -21.41 0.93 21.11
C LYS A 203 -20.17 0.99 22.00
N LYS A 204 -20.18 0.27 23.13
CA LYS A 204 -18.99 0.16 24.01
C LYS A 204 -17.80 -0.49 23.30
N GLN A 205 -18.04 -1.52 22.48
CA GLN A 205 -16.97 -2.14 21.67
C GLN A 205 -16.41 -1.16 20.63
N ALA A 206 -17.26 -0.38 19.95
CA ALA A 206 -16.85 0.62 18.98
C ALA A 206 -16.03 1.75 19.63
N GLU A 207 -16.47 2.24 20.79
CA GLU A 207 -15.74 3.23 21.58
C GLU A 207 -14.36 2.69 22.01
N GLY A 208 -14.31 1.45 22.50
CA GLY A 208 -13.05 0.77 22.86
C GLY A 208 -12.09 0.59 21.68
N GLN A 209 -12.61 0.21 20.50
CA GLN A 209 -11.82 0.10 19.27
C GLN A 209 -11.30 1.45 18.80
N SER A 210 -12.11 2.50 18.90
CA SER A 210 -11.72 3.87 18.54
C SER A 210 -10.57 4.37 19.44
N ALA A 211 -10.66 4.11 20.76
CA ALA A 211 -9.59 4.44 21.70
C ALA A 211 -8.29 3.67 21.42
N ALA A 212 -8.38 2.36 21.10
CA ALA A 212 -7.23 1.56 20.71
C ALA A 212 -6.59 2.08 19.40
N PHE A 213 -7.40 2.53 18.45
CA PHE A 213 -6.93 3.11 17.20
C PHE A 213 -6.20 4.45 17.43
N MET A 214 -6.73 5.32 18.29
CA MET A 214 -6.06 6.57 18.67
C MET A 214 -4.70 6.31 19.32
N LYS A 215 -4.63 5.34 20.25
CA LYS A 215 -3.36 4.96 20.88
C LYS A 215 -2.33 4.44 19.87
N LEU A 216 -2.76 3.62 18.92
CA LEU A 216 -1.88 3.12 17.85
C LEU A 216 -1.39 4.24 16.92
N MET A 217 -2.22 5.24 16.64
CA MET A 217 -1.82 6.44 15.91
C MET A 217 -0.74 7.24 16.65
N ASP A 218 -0.89 7.40 17.96
CA ASP A 218 0.11 8.08 18.80
C ASP A 218 1.43 7.30 18.85
N GLU A 219 1.38 5.98 19.06
CA GLU A 219 2.56 5.11 19.03
C GLU A 219 3.28 5.17 17.67
N LYS A 220 2.53 5.16 16.57
CA LYS A 220 3.11 5.28 15.23
C LYS A 220 3.80 6.64 15.05
N THR A 221 3.17 7.72 15.48
CA THR A 221 3.73 9.08 15.39
C THR A 221 5.00 9.21 16.25
N ALA A 222 5.03 8.57 17.43
CA ALA A 222 6.23 8.53 18.27
C ALA A 222 7.34 7.70 17.63
N SER A 223 7.01 6.55 17.03
CA SER A 223 7.97 5.70 16.31
C SER A 223 8.56 6.43 15.09
N ASP A 224 7.76 7.15 14.32
CA ASP A 224 8.24 7.93 13.16
C ASP A 224 9.23 9.01 13.59
N LYS A 225 8.97 9.70 14.72
CA LYS A 225 9.93 10.65 15.31
C LYS A 225 11.23 9.98 15.74
N GLN A 226 11.18 8.78 16.31
CA GLN A 226 12.39 8.02 16.66
C GLN A 226 13.20 7.67 15.41
N VAL A 227 12.54 7.21 14.35
CA VAL A 227 13.21 6.88 13.07
C VAL A 227 13.90 8.12 12.48
N ASP A 228 13.25 9.28 12.50
CA ASP A 228 13.86 10.51 11.99
C ASP A 228 15.03 10.96 12.86
N SER A 229 14.94 10.82 14.20
CA SER A 229 16.08 11.09 15.08
C SER A 229 17.27 10.15 14.80
N GLN A 230 17.01 8.86 14.54
CA GLN A 230 18.06 7.92 14.16
C GLN A 230 18.73 8.29 12.83
N LYS A 231 17.96 8.71 11.82
CA LYS A 231 18.53 9.19 10.55
C LYS A 231 19.42 10.42 10.76
N THR A 232 19.03 11.36 11.62
CA THR A 232 19.87 12.53 11.92
C THR A 232 21.17 12.14 12.61
N LEU A 233 21.11 11.20 13.57
CA LEU A 233 22.29 10.67 14.24
C LEU A 233 23.22 9.93 13.27
N GLU A 234 22.67 9.11 12.37
CA GLU A 234 23.45 8.43 11.33
C GLU A 234 24.16 9.42 10.39
N ALA A 235 23.48 10.50 10.00
CA ALA A 235 24.08 11.56 9.19
C ALA A 235 25.23 12.27 9.92
N THR A 236 25.07 12.58 11.21
CA THR A 236 26.15 13.16 12.03
C THR A 236 27.33 12.20 12.18
N ILE A 237 27.08 10.91 12.42
CA ILE A 237 28.14 9.88 12.50
C ILE A 237 28.89 9.78 11.16
N ALA A 238 28.20 9.86 10.03
CA ALA A 238 28.82 9.85 8.71
C ALA A 238 29.73 11.07 8.50
N GLN A 239 29.28 12.27 8.90
CA GLN A 239 30.10 13.49 8.84
C GLN A 239 31.34 13.38 9.73
N GLN A 240 31.18 12.95 10.97
CA GLN A 240 32.31 12.76 11.91
C GLN A 240 33.32 11.72 11.39
N LYS A 241 32.86 10.67 10.72
CA LYS A 241 33.76 9.67 10.10
C LYS A 241 34.62 10.29 8.99
N GLU A 242 34.05 11.13 8.14
CA GLU A 242 34.82 11.82 7.10
C GLU A 242 35.80 12.83 7.72
N GLU A 243 35.41 13.55 8.77
CA GLU A 243 36.29 14.47 9.49
C GLU A 243 37.48 13.74 10.16
N ILE A 244 37.22 12.61 10.83
CA ILE A 244 38.27 11.76 11.41
C ILE A 244 39.23 11.26 10.32
N LYS A 245 38.72 10.92 9.14
CA LYS A 245 39.53 10.46 8.01
C LYS A 245 40.43 11.57 7.45
N ALA A 246 39.90 12.79 7.36
CA ALA A 246 40.69 13.96 6.98
C ALA A 246 41.81 14.24 7.98
N LEU A 247 41.47 14.31 9.28
CA LEU A 247 42.44 14.50 10.36
C LEU A 247 43.51 13.40 10.40
N LYS A 248 43.14 12.15 10.11
CA LYS A 248 44.10 11.04 10.03
C LYS A 248 45.10 11.21 8.89
N THR A 249 44.63 11.71 7.74
CA THR A 249 45.48 11.99 6.57
C THR A 249 46.45 13.12 6.87
N GLU A 250 45.97 14.19 7.51
CA GLU A 250 46.80 15.31 7.95
C GLU A 250 47.83 14.88 9.00
N ARG A 251 47.43 14.04 9.97
CA ARG A 251 48.36 13.46 10.95
C ARG A 251 49.45 12.65 10.26
N ASP A 252 49.10 11.81 9.28
CA ASP A 252 50.06 10.98 8.57
C ASP A 252 51.03 11.83 7.72
N SER A 253 50.57 12.95 7.13
CA SER A 253 51.44 13.88 6.38
C SER A 253 52.40 14.63 7.30
N LEU A 254 51.92 15.16 8.43
CA LEU A 254 52.73 15.83 9.45
C LEU A 254 53.80 14.88 10.00
N LYS A 255 53.43 13.61 10.23
CA LYS A 255 54.39 12.59 10.67
C LYS A 255 55.52 12.38 9.66
N SER A 256 55.19 12.35 8.37
CA SER A 256 56.22 12.26 7.30
C SER A 256 57.12 13.49 7.31
N GLN A 257 56.55 14.69 7.41
CA GLN A 257 57.33 15.94 7.45
C GLN A 257 58.30 15.94 8.64
N VAL A 258 57.86 15.53 9.83
CA VAL A 258 58.74 15.43 11.02
C VAL A 258 59.87 14.43 10.78
N GLN A 259 59.60 13.28 10.16
CA GLN A 259 60.64 12.30 9.83
C GLN A 259 61.67 12.86 8.83
N ASP A 260 61.22 13.60 7.82
CA ASP A 260 62.11 14.25 6.84
C ASP A 260 62.98 15.32 7.51
N TYR A 261 62.41 16.13 8.42
CA TYR A 261 63.17 17.09 9.21
C TYR A 261 64.22 16.41 10.10
N ASP A 262 63.86 15.35 10.82
CA ASP A 262 64.80 14.59 11.67
C ASP A 262 65.96 14.02 10.83
N PHE A 263 65.68 13.51 9.63
CA PHE A 263 66.69 13.01 8.70
C PHE A 263 67.64 14.14 8.24
N MET A 264 67.10 15.29 7.86
CA MET A 264 67.90 16.47 7.49
C MET A 264 68.80 16.95 8.63
N PHE A 265 68.27 16.99 9.87
CA PHE A 265 69.06 17.36 11.05
C PHE A 265 70.18 16.36 11.33
N ALA A 266 69.93 15.06 11.18
CA ALA A 266 70.94 14.02 11.34
C ALA A 266 72.06 14.13 10.28
N ASP A 267 71.71 14.38 9.01
CA ASP A 267 72.68 14.58 7.93
C ASP A 267 73.50 15.86 8.12
N ALA A 268 72.86 16.96 8.56
CA ALA A 268 73.54 18.21 8.90
C ALA A 268 74.53 18.04 10.05
N LYS A 269 74.15 17.29 11.10
CA LYS A 269 75.05 16.97 12.22
C LYS A 269 76.26 16.16 11.77
N LYS A 270 76.05 15.16 10.90
CA LYS A 270 77.12 14.30 10.37
C LYS A 270 78.10 15.04 9.47
N LYS A 271 77.69 16.12 8.80
CA LYS A 271 78.56 16.98 7.99
C LYS A 271 79.37 17.99 8.80
N ALA A 272 79.01 18.21 10.07
CA ALA A 272 79.67 19.17 10.95
C ALA A 272 80.73 18.53 11.88
N GLU A 273 80.79 17.20 11.95
CA GLU A 273 81.83 16.39 12.59
C GLU A 273 82.91 15.97 11.58
#